data_AF-A0A2Z7CFL9-F1
#
_entry.id   AF-A0A2Z7CFL9-F1
#
_cell.length_a   1.000
_cell.length_b   1.000
_cell.length_c   1.000
_cell.angle_alpha   90.00
_cell.angle_beta   90.00
_cell.angle_gamma   90.00
#
_symmetry.space_group_name_H-M   'P 1'
#
loop_
_entity.id
_entity.type
_entity.pdbx_description
1 polymer ?
#
loop_
_entity_poly.entity_id
_entity_poly.type
_entity_poly.pdbx_seq_one_letter_code
_entity_poly.pdbx_strand_id
1 'polypeptide(L)'
;MASSYISNAVQINFDSVLGIQDNDGMVNMFRALEATGLRGFLGSPFVLYEQELEQFFDTALIQDGVVTCAISGKYVEISVSRFAGVFNLPTDGLINLSKVPDDLVLQARTLFSHSGKPVQFSCKKRLLKYEFRLLNVILAKSIIVKAGSFDAVTHKRFFMMTAIHFGVKVNWSKILFEVLKEMVGRTTRRAKGFAAQICVLLKGDPAVTLGEAKTFPHLKILSEKMVNTYVATNKKLTLVVK
;
A
#
# COMPACT_ATOMS: atom_id res chain seq x y z
N MET A 1 -22.87 -7.50 -2.06
CA MET A 1 -22.05 -6.44 -2.68
C MET A 1 -20.75 -6.33 -1.89
N ALA A 2 -19.59 -6.20 -2.55
CA ALA A 2 -18.35 -5.94 -1.82
C ALA A 2 -18.42 -4.54 -1.18
N SER A 3 -18.08 -4.43 0.11
CA SER A 3 -18.08 -3.14 0.81
C SER A 3 -17.25 -2.08 0.06
N SER A 4 -17.72 -0.83 0.05
CA SER A 4 -17.03 0.28 -0.62
C SER A 4 -15.59 0.46 -0.10
N TYR A 5 -15.34 0.07 1.16
CA TYR A 5 -14.06 0.11 1.87
C TYR A 5 -12.97 -0.78 1.22
N ILE A 6 -13.34 -1.86 0.52
CA ILE A 6 -12.38 -2.83 -0.04
C ILE A 6 -12.24 -2.76 -1.56
N SER A 7 -12.99 -1.86 -2.21
CA SER A 7 -12.97 -1.68 -3.67
C SER A 7 -11.56 -1.42 -4.21
N ASN A 8 -10.77 -0.63 -3.47
CA ASN A 8 -9.40 -0.26 -3.82
C ASN A 8 -8.32 -0.83 -2.90
N ALA A 9 -8.67 -1.72 -1.96
CA ALA A 9 -7.70 -2.35 -1.08
C ALA A 9 -6.96 -3.50 -1.78
N VAL A 10 -5.66 -3.63 -1.52
CA VAL A 10 -4.86 -4.81 -1.85
C VAL A 10 -4.01 -5.16 -0.62
N GLN A 11 -4.06 -6.43 -0.21
CA GLN A 11 -3.17 -6.99 0.80
C GLN A 11 -2.17 -7.93 0.13
N ILE A 12 -1.08 -8.24 0.81
CA ILE A 12 0.00 -9.08 0.31
C ILE A 12 0.18 -10.24 1.28
N ASN A 13 0.08 -11.46 0.77
CA ASN A 13 0.57 -12.62 1.50
C ASN A 13 2.09 -12.73 1.23
N PHE A 14 2.90 -12.11 2.09
CA PHE A 14 4.35 -12.08 1.95
C PHE A 14 4.97 -13.47 1.90
N ASP A 15 4.52 -14.39 2.76
CA ASP A 15 5.05 -15.76 2.80
C ASP A 15 4.82 -16.48 1.46
N SER A 16 3.66 -16.26 0.84
CA SER A 16 3.36 -16.81 -0.48
C SER A 16 4.19 -16.15 -1.59
N VAL A 17 4.22 -14.82 -1.68
CA VAL A 17 4.89 -14.13 -2.81
C VAL A 17 6.43 -14.20 -2.74
N LEU A 18 7.00 -14.40 -1.55
CA LEU A 18 8.44 -14.60 -1.37
C LEU A 18 8.88 -16.03 -1.70
N GLY A 19 7.94 -16.99 -1.77
CA GLY A 19 8.20 -18.38 -2.14
C GLY A 19 8.25 -18.66 -3.65
N ILE A 20 8.02 -17.66 -4.50
CA ILE A 20 8.05 -17.80 -5.97
C ILE A 20 9.46 -18.25 -6.42
N GLN A 21 9.56 -19.37 -7.13
CA GLN A 21 10.87 -19.95 -7.50
C GLN A 21 11.46 -19.42 -8.81
N ASP A 22 10.62 -19.06 -9.80
CA ASP A 22 11.08 -18.76 -11.18
C ASP A 22 10.95 -17.28 -11.58
N ASN A 23 11.03 -16.36 -10.62
CA ASN A 23 10.93 -14.92 -10.92
C ASN A 23 11.66 -14.03 -9.91
N ASP A 24 12.99 -14.00 -9.99
CA ASP A 24 13.84 -13.16 -9.13
C ASP A 24 13.43 -11.69 -9.14
N GLY A 25 13.01 -11.16 -10.29
CA GLY A 25 12.56 -9.76 -10.40
C GLY A 25 11.36 -9.46 -9.50
N MET A 26 10.36 -10.34 -9.48
CA MET A 26 9.20 -10.21 -8.58
C MET A 26 9.58 -10.43 -7.13
N VAL A 27 10.34 -11.49 -6.83
CA VAL A 27 10.74 -11.80 -5.46
C VAL A 27 11.56 -10.66 -4.87
N ASN A 28 12.53 -10.12 -5.62
CA ASN A 28 13.34 -8.99 -5.18
C ASN A 28 12.51 -7.72 -4.97
N MET A 29 11.47 -7.49 -5.78
CA MET A 29 10.54 -6.37 -5.55
C MET A 29 9.77 -6.53 -4.23
N PHE A 30 9.28 -7.74 -3.91
CA PHE A 30 8.60 -8.00 -2.64
C PHE A 30 9.56 -7.98 -1.44
N ARG A 31 10.79 -8.51 -1.59
CA ARG A 31 11.85 -8.38 -0.56
C ARG A 31 12.18 -6.92 -0.29
N ALA A 32 12.26 -6.08 -1.34
CA ALA A 32 12.49 -4.65 -1.16
C ALA A 32 11.33 -3.98 -0.39
N LEU A 33 10.07 -4.31 -0.70
CA LEU A 33 8.92 -3.85 0.09
C LEU A 33 9.02 -4.27 1.56
N GLU A 34 9.33 -5.54 1.82
CA GLU A 34 9.50 -6.07 3.17
C GLU A 34 10.64 -5.36 3.92
N ALA A 35 11.81 -5.21 3.30
CA ALA A 35 12.99 -4.58 3.88
C ALA A 35 12.76 -3.10 4.24
N THR A 36 11.82 -2.42 3.56
CA THR A 36 11.41 -1.06 3.95
C THR A 36 10.47 -1.00 5.16
N GLY A 37 10.17 -2.14 5.80
CA GLY A 37 9.31 -2.21 6.98
C GLY A 37 7.81 -2.15 6.68
N LEU A 38 7.40 -2.31 5.42
CA LEU A 38 5.99 -2.26 5.02
C LEU A 38 5.24 -3.59 5.23
N ARG A 39 5.93 -4.66 5.68
CA ARG A 39 5.33 -6.00 5.82
C ARG A 39 4.13 -6.03 6.76
N GLY A 40 4.24 -5.47 7.97
CA GLY A 40 3.13 -5.47 8.94
C GLY A 40 1.89 -4.72 8.42
N PHE A 41 2.12 -3.62 7.71
CA PHE A 41 1.05 -2.82 7.13
C PHE A 41 0.41 -3.48 5.89
N LEU A 42 1.19 -3.95 4.93
CA LEU A 42 0.69 -4.52 3.66
C LEU A 42 0.28 -5.99 3.77
N GLY A 43 0.75 -6.70 4.79
CA GLY A 43 0.40 -8.07 5.12
C GLY A 43 -0.49 -8.17 6.35
N SER A 44 -1.30 -7.15 6.61
CA SER A 44 -2.25 -7.19 7.72
C SER A 44 -3.21 -8.37 7.59
N PRO A 45 -3.68 -8.95 8.71
CA PRO A 45 -4.64 -10.05 8.71
C PRO A 45 -5.80 -9.84 7.74
N PHE A 46 -6.16 -10.92 7.06
CA PHE A 46 -7.20 -10.96 6.03
C PHE A 46 -8.61 -11.04 6.65
N VAL A 47 -8.90 -10.17 7.61
CA VAL A 47 -10.15 -10.13 8.38
C VAL A 47 -10.73 -8.72 8.39
N LEU A 48 -12.05 -8.62 8.32
CA LEU A 48 -12.82 -7.38 8.33
C LEU A 48 -13.89 -7.41 9.41
N TYR A 49 -14.14 -6.25 10.01
CA TYR A 49 -15.22 -6.00 10.95
C TYR A 49 -16.07 -4.86 10.37
N GLU A 50 -17.04 -5.21 9.53
CA GLU A 50 -17.72 -4.23 8.66
C GLU A 50 -18.50 -3.18 9.46
N GLN A 51 -19.15 -3.58 10.55
CA GLN A 51 -19.92 -2.68 11.40
C GLN A 51 -19.01 -1.65 12.08
N GLU A 52 -17.85 -2.08 12.58
CA GLU A 52 -16.88 -1.21 13.24
C GLU A 52 -16.12 -0.34 12.24
N LEU A 53 -15.92 -0.82 11.02
CA LEU A 53 -15.41 0.03 9.94
C LEU A 53 -16.39 1.14 9.58
N GLU A 54 -17.69 0.85 9.54
CA GLU A 54 -18.73 1.87 9.34
C GLU A 54 -18.72 2.89 10.47
N GLN A 55 -18.79 2.43 11.74
CA GLN A 55 -18.70 3.31 12.90
C GLN A 55 -17.43 4.16 12.91
N PHE A 56 -16.28 3.56 12.56
CA PHE A 56 -15.02 4.27 12.43
C PHE A 56 -15.18 5.42 11.44
N PHE A 57 -15.62 5.18 10.20
CA PHE A 57 -15.68 6.25 9.21
C PHE A 57 -16.78 7.29 9.47
N ASP A 58 -17.85 6.93 10.19
CA ASP A 58 -18.93 7.85 10.52
C ASP A 58 -18.55 8.80 11.66
N THR A 59 -17.76 8.30 12.62
CA THR A 59 -17.40 9.03 13.84
C THR A 59 -15.98 9.57 13.84
N ALA A 60 -15.12 9.11 12.93
CA ALA A 60 -13.71 9.48 12.95
C ALA A 60 -13.51 10.96 12.66
N LEU A 61 -12.64 11.58 13.45
CA LEU A 61 -12.25 12.97 13.37
C LEU A 61 -10.75 13.09 13.55
N ILE A 62 -10.20 14.22 13.08
CA ILE A 62 -8.80 14.58 13.29
C ILE A 62 -8.79 15.70 14.31
N GLN A 63 -8.15 15.46 15.45
CA GLN A 63 -7.99 16.44 16.51
C GLN A 63 -6.54 16.41 16.96
N ASP A 64 -5.89 17.58 17.07
CA ASP A 64 -4.51 17.72 17.53
C ASP A 64 -3.49 16.79 16.84
N GLY A 65 -3.74 16.48 15.56
CA GLY A 65 -2.89 15.62 14.76
C GLY A 65 -3.06 14.12 14.99
N VAL A 66 -3.95 13.68 15.88
CA VAL A 66 -4.35 12.27 16.03
C VAL A 66 -5.69 12.00 15.36
N VAL A 67 -6.01 10.73 15.12
CA VAL A 67 -7.33 10.29 14.63
C VAL A 67 -8.12 9.72 15.82
N THR A 68 -9.27 10.30 16.12
CA THR A 68 -10.18 9.81 17.16
C THR A 68 -11.43 9.24 16.51
N CYS A 69 -12.06 8.22 17.10
CA CYS A 69 -13.34 7.68 16.66
C CYS A 69 -14.10 7.04 17.84
N ALA A 70 -15.38 6.71 17.63
CA ALA A 70 -16.21 6.01 18.60
C ALA A 70 -16.66 4.65 18.04
N ILE A 71 -16.33 3.57 18.75
CA ILE A 71 -16.69 2.19 18.39
C ILE A 71 -17.51 1.61 19.53
N SER A 72 -18.76 1.22 19.26
CA SER A 72 -19.69 0.67 20.26
C SER A 72 -19.76 1.50 21.56
N GLY A 73 -19.74 2.83 21.42
CA GLY A 73 -19.78 3.77 22.55
C GLY A 73 -18.45 4.00 23.28
N LYS A 74 -17.34 3.43 22.79
CA LYS A 74 -15.99 3.59 23.34
C LYS A 74 -15.16 4.50 22.45
N TYR A 75 -14.44 5.43 23.08
CA TYR A 75 -13.54 6.34 22.37
C TYR A 75 -12.20 5.64 22.11
N VAL A 76 -11.75 5.72 20.86
CA VAL A 76 -10.48 5.17 20.40
C VAL A 76 -9.64 6.31 19.85
N GLU A 77 -8.42 6.43 20.36
CA GLU A 77 -7.41 7.35 19.83
C GLU A 77 -6.31 6.59 19.08
N ILE A 78 -6.07 7.01 17.84
CA ILE A 78 -5.02 6.48 16.99
C ILE A 78 -4.01 7.60 16.76
N SER A 79 -2.93 7.57 17.54
CA SER A 79 -1.76 8.43 17.34
C SER A 79 -0.82 7.83 16.29
N VAL A 80 0.08 8.66 15.74
CA VAL A 80 1.10 8.18 14.78
C VAL A 80 2.03 7.14 15.40
N SER A 81 2.35 7.27 16.70
CA SER A 81 3.22 6.32 17.42
C SER A 81 2.52 4.98 17.63
N ARG A 82 1.24 4.98 18.03
CA ARG A 82 0.43 3.76 18.10
C ARG A 82 0.33 3.09 16.74
N PHE A 83 0.02 3.87 15.70
CA PHE A 83 -0.06 3.39 14.33
C PHE A 83 1.26 2.75 13.87
N ALA A 84 2.39 3.42 14.14
CA ALA A 84 3.71 2.90 13.81
C ALA A 84 4.02 1.59 14.55
N GLY A 85 3.75 1.54 15.86
CA GLY A 85 4.01 0.38 16.70
C GLY A 85 3.20 -0.85 16.28
N VAL A 86 1.89 -0.68 16.02
CA VAL A 86 1.01 -1.79 15.63
C VAL A 86 1.46 -2.46 14.33
N PHE A 87 2.00 -1.70 13.38
CA PHE A 87 2.44 -2.22 12.08
C PHE A 87 3.96 -2.40 11.97
N ASN A 88 4.72 -2.15 13.04
CA ASN A 88 6.18 -2.12 13.06
C ASN A 88 6.79 -1.23 11.95
N LEU A 89 6.19 -0.06 11.71
CA LEU A 89 6.61 0.86 10.64
C LEU A 89 7.83 1.68 11.06
N PRO A 90 8.78 1.93 10.14
CA PRO A 90 9.86 2.86 10.38
C PRO A 90 9.38 4.29 10.70
N THR A 91 10.05 4.89 11.68
CA THR A 91 9.80 6.27 12.15
C THR A 91 10.95 7.22 11.81
N ASP A 92 12.08 6.70 11.30
CA ASP A 92 13.21 7.46 10.77
C ASP A 92 13.16 7.56 9.23
N GLY A 93 14.00 8.42 8.65
CA GLY A 93 14.14 8.58 7.20
C GLY A 93 13.31 9.68 6.57
N LEU A 94 13.25 9.68 5.23
CA LEU A 94 12.63 10.75 4.44
C LEU A 94 11.10 10.76 4.59
N ILE A 95 10.56 11.96 4.83
CA ILE A 95 9.11 12.23 4.75
C ILE A 95 8.78 12.86 3.40
N ASN A 96 9.63 13.79 2.94
CA ASN A 96 9.52 14.37 1.62
C ASN A 96 10.29 13.51 0.61
N LEU A 97 9.54 12.76 -0.20
CA LEU A 97 10.09 11.88 -1.23
C LEU A 97 10.79 12.62 -2.35
N SER A 98 10.61 13.93 -2.53
CA SER A 98 11.42 14.69 -3.50
C SER A 98 12.89 14.81 -3.08
N LYS A 99 13.24 14.38 -1.86
CA LYS A 99 14.61 14.34 -1.35
C LYS A 99 15.30 12.99 -1.55
N VAL A 100 14.69 12.04 -2.26
CA VAL A 100 15.40 10.83 -2.70
C VAL A 100 16.58 11.28 -3.57
N PRO A 101 17.80 10.75 -3.37
CA PRO A 101 18.99 11.18 -4.11
C PRO A 101 18.80 11.16 -5.63
N ASP A 102 19.19 12.25 -6.30
CA ASP A 102 18.96 12.45 -7.74
C ASP A 102 19.67 11.40 -8.59
N ASP A 103 20.85 10.95 -8.18
CA ASP A 103 21.60 9.89 -8.86
C ASP A 103 20.82 8.57 -8.89
N LEU A 104 20.17 8.18 -7.79
CA LEU A 104 19.32 6.99 -7.71
C LEU A 104 18.06 7.17 -8.56
N VAL A 105 17.46 8.35 -8.54
CA VAL A 105 16.28 8.68 -9.36
C VAL A 105 16.61 8.61 -10.84
N LEU A 106 17.79 9.11 -11.26
CA LEU A 106 18.28 9.01 -12.64
C LEU A 106 18.56 7.56 -13.03
N GLN A 107 19.19 6.78 -12.16
CA GLN A 107 19.44 5.34 -12.38
C GLN A 107 18.13 4.56 -12.55
N ALA A 108 17.12 4.86 -11.73
CA ALA A 108 15.80 4.23 -11.78
C ALA A 108 15.12 4.36 -13.15
N ARG A 109 15.33 5.48 -13.86
CA ARG A 109 14.69 5.74 -15.17
C ARG A 109 15.02 4.67 -16.20
N THR A 110 16.26 4.20 -16.22
CA THR A 110 16.70 3.15 -17.13
C THR A 110 16.37 1.78 -16.55
N LEU A 111 16.61 1.60 -15.25
CA LEU A 111 16.45 0.32 -14.58
C LEU A 111 15.00 -0.20 -14.61
N PHE A 112 14.04 0.70 -14.37
CA PHE A 112 12.62 0.36 -14.35
C PHE A 112 12.04 0.21 -15.75
N SER A 113 12.71 0.74 -16.77
CA SER A 113 12.23 0.76 -18.15
C SER A 113 12.20 -0.63 -18.76
N HIS A 114 11.13 -0.92 -19.48
CA HIS A 114 11.01 -2.15 -20.27
C HIS A 114 11.96 -2.15 -21.47
N SER A 115 12.17 -0.99 -22.09
CA SER A 115 13.01 -0.86 -23.30
C SER A 115 14.49 -0.67 -23.00
N GLY A 116 14.87 -0.52 -21.72
CA GLY A 116 16.22 -0.13 -21.31
C GLY A 116 16.57 1.32 -21.64
N LYS A 117 15.64 2.12 -22.20
CA LYS A 117 15.83 3.57 -22.39
C LYS A 117 15.27 4.34 -21.19
N PRO A 118 15.89 5.46 -20.76
CA PRO A 118 15.39 6.25 -19.64
C PRO A 118 13.93 6.69 -19.84
N VAL A 119 13.04 6.31 -18.93
CA VAL A 119 11.66 6.85 -18.91
C VAL A 119 11.60 8.20 -18.20
N GLN A 120 10.54 8.98 -18.42
CA GLN A 120 10.25 10.15 -17.58
C GLN A 120 9.74 9.71 -16.19
N PHE A 121 9.89 10.59 -15.19
CA PHE A 121 9.39 10.37 -13.82
C PHE A 121 7.86 10.24 -13.76
N SER A 122 7.17 10.89 -14.69
CA SER A 122 5.77 10.63 -15.00
C SER A 122 5.70 9.90 -16.33
N CYS A 123 5.16 8.69 -16.34
CA CYS A 123 5.11 7.88 -17.57
C CYS A 123 3.93 6.91 -17.56
N LYS A 124 3.59 6.35 -18.72
CA LYS A 124 2.63 5.24 -18.78
C LYS A 124 3.26 4.00 -18.14
N LYS A 125 2.53 3.31 -17.26
CA LYS A 125 3.03 2.10 -16.58
C LYS A 125 3.52 1.03 -17.56
N ARG A 126 2.91 0.95 -18.75
CA ARG A 126 3.32 0.00 -19.81
C ARG A 126 4.76 0.20 -20.30
N LEU A 127 5.39 1.33 -19.98
CA LEU A 127 6.80 1.58 -20.30
C LEU A 127 7.75 0.94 -19.28
N LEU A 128 7.24 0.49 -18.11
CA LEU A 128 8.05 -0.13 -17.07
C LEU A 128 8.10 -1.66 -17.25
N LYS A 129 9.09 -2.32 -16.65
CA LYS A 129 9.08 -3.79 -16.48
C LYS A 129 7.93 -4.20 -15.56
N TYR A 130 7.49 -5.45 -15.68
CA TYR A 130 6.23 -5.89 -15.08
C TYR A 130 6.27 -5.89 -13.54
N GLU A 131 7.42 -6.11 -12.91
CA GLU A 131 7.63 -6.02 -11.48
C GLU A 131 7.39 -4.60 -10.96
N PHE A 132 7.89 -3.59 -11.68
CA PHE A 132 7.68 -2.17 -11.36
C PHE A 132 6.27 -1.70 -11.71
N ARG A 133 5.63 -2.29 -12.73
CA ARG A 133 4.20 -2.09 -12.98
C ARG A 133 3.36 -2.58 -11.81
N LEU A 134 3.66 -3.77 -11.27
CA LEU A 134 2.96 -4.33 -10.13
C LEU A 134 3.21 -3.49 -8.88
N LEU A 135 4.46 -3.10 -8.61
CA LEU A 135 4.80 -2.19 -7.50
C LEU A 135 3.99 -0.89 -7.58
N ASN A 136 3.89 -0.27 -8.76
CA ASN A 136 3.07 0.93 -8.95
C ASN A 136 1.57 0.68 -8.63
N VAL A 137 1.04 -0.50 -8.96
CA VAL A 137 -0.34 -0.88 -8.62
C VAL A 137 -0.51 -1.03 -7.10
N ILE A 138 0.43 -1.71 -6.43
CA ILE A 138 0.45 -1.86 -4.97
C ILE A 138 0.48 -0.48 -4.30
N LEU A 139 1.41 0.40 -4.70
CA LEU A 139 1.52 1.75 -4.13
C LEU A 139 0.26 2.58 -4.36
N ALA A 140 -0.34 2.50 -5.54
CA ALA A 140 -1.54 3.27 -5.84
C ALA A 140 -2.77 2.82 -5.04
N LYS A 141 -2.91 1.50 -4.81
CA LYS A 141 -4.07 0.91 -4.13
C LYS A 141 -3.90 0.85 -2.62
N SER A 142 -2.75 0.41 -2.14
CA SER A 142 -2.52 0.10 -0.73
C SER A 142 -1.78 1.18 0.05
N ILE A 143 -1.05 2.10 -0.62
CA ILE A 143 -0.32 3.18 0.08
C ILE A 143 -1.00 4.53 -0.13
N ILE A 144 -1.33 4.87 -1.37
CA ILE A 144 -1.97 6.15 -1.72
C ILE A 144 -3.50 6.04 -1.70
N VAL A 145 -4.05 4.84 -1.84
CA VAL A 145 -5.51 4.64 -1.79
C VAL A 145 -6.26 5.55 -2.79
N LYS A 146 -5.69 5.67 -3.98
CA LYS A 146 -6.25 6.53 -5.04
C LYS A 146 -7.46 5.82 -5.67
N ALA A 147 -8.51 6.59 -5.96
CA ALA A 147 -9.63 6.12 -6.78
C ALA A 147 -9.34 6.30 -8.28
N GLY A 148 -9.86 5.39 -9.12
CA GLY A 148 -9.83 5.53 -10.58
C GLY A 148 -8.65 4.85 -11.30
N SER A 149 -8.30 5.34 -12.49
CA SER A 149 -7.30 4.71 -13.36
C SER A 149 -5.87 4.85 -12.83
N PHE A 150 -5.10 3.76 -12.95
CA PHE A 150 -3.71 3.67 -12.53
C PHE A 150 -2.75 3.48 -13.72
N ASP A 151 -3.16 3.86 -14.94
CA ASP A 151 -2.34 3.65 -16.14
C ASP A 151 -1.10 4.56 -16.19
N ALA A 152 -1.17 5.74 -15.57
CA ALA A 152 -0.01 6.62 -15.38
C ALA A 152 0.71 6.31 -14.06
N VAL A 153 2.03 6.40 -14.09
CA VAL A 153 2.93 6.52 -12.95
C VAL A 153 3.15 8.01 -12.71
N THR A 154 2.89 8.48 -11.50
CA THR A 154 3.10 9.89 -11.11
C THR A 154 4.48 10.07 -10.51
N HIS A 155 5.04 11.29 -10.53
CA HIS A 155 6.32 11.61 -9.86
C HIS A 155 6.37 11.03 -8.44
N LYS A 156 5.41 11.35 -7.56
CA LYS A 156 5.37 10.81 -6.19
C LYS A 156 5.52 9.29 -6.12
N ARG A 157 4.89 8.54 -7.03
CA ARG A 157 4.97 7.07 -7.08
C ARG A 157 6.32 6.60 -7.62
N PHE A 158 6.85 7.26 -8.64
CA PHE A 158 8.18 6.96 -9.17
C PHE A 158 9.26 7.11 -8.10
N PHE A 159 9.19 8.19 -7.30
CA PHE A 159 10.11 8.40 -6.17
C PHE A 159 9.90 7.36 -5.06
N MET A 160 8.66 6.97 -4.72
CA MET A 160 8.41 5.84 -3.81
C MET A 160 9.03 4.54 -4.31
N MET A 161 8.84 4.21 -5.58
CA MET A 161 9.39 3.01 -6.21
C MET A 161 10.92 3.02 -6.17
N THR A 162 11.52 4.18 -6.43
CA THR A 162 12.98 4.40 -6.33
C THR A 162 13.46 4.17 -4.90
N ALA A 163 12.81 4.81 -3.92
CA ALA A 163 13.18 4.67 -2.52
C ALA A 163 13.08 3.21 -2.04
N ILE A 164 12.02 2.50 -2.42
CA ILE A 164 11.83 1.08 -2.09
C ILE A 164 12.91 0.24 -2.75
N HIS A 165 13.13 0.41 -4.06
CA HIS A 165 14.07 -0.42 -4.80
C HIS A 165 15.52 -0.27 -4.32
N PHE A 166 15.93 0.97 -3.99
CA PHE A 166 17.30 1.27 -3.54
C PHE A 166 17.45 1.26 -2.01
N GLY A 167 16.42 0.87 -1.25
CA GLY A 167 16.50 0.79 0.21
C GLY A 167 16.72 2.15 0.90
N VAL A 168 16.26 3.24 0.29
CA VAL A 168 16.32 4.57 0.90
C VAL A 168 15.40 4.57 2.12
N LYS A 169 15.93 4.97 3.27
CA LYS A 169 15.15 5.08 4.50
C LYS A 169 14.03 6.10 4.34
N VAL A 170 12.80 5.65 4.51
CA VAL A 170 11.58 6.47 4.42
C VAL A 170 10.80 6.31 5.70
N ASN A 171 10.29 7.43 6.21
CA ASN A 171 9.42 7.45 7.37
C ASN A 171 8.00 7.03 6.94
N TRP A 172 7.81 5.72 6.81
CA TRP A 172 6.54 5.15 6.37
C TRP A 172 5.41 5.37 7.36
N SER A 173 5.71 5.37 8.66
CA SER A 173 4.71 5.67 9.70
C SER A 173 4.04 7.03 9.45
N LYS A 174 4.83 8.09 9.26
CA LYS A 174 4.28 9.42 9.00
C LYS A 174 3.56 9.50 7.66
N ILE A 175 4.15 8.97 6.58
CA ILE A 175 3.54 9.01 5.24
C ILE A 175 2.17 8.29 5.23
N LEU A 176 2.09 7.10 5.81
CA LEU A 176 0.86 6.31 5.83
C LEU A 176 -0.17 6.91 6.79
N PHE A 177 0.26 7.45 7.92
CA PHE A 177 -0.64 8.10 8.86
C PHE A 177 -1.24 9.39 8.29
N GLU A 178 -0.50 10.17 7.51
CA GLU A 178 -1.08 11.28 6.74
C GLU A 178 -2.16 10.80 5.75
N VAL A 179 -1.94 9.66 5.09
CA VAL A 179 -2.97 9.09 4.20
C VAL A 179 -4.21 8.65 5.00
N LEU A 180 -4.05 8.05 6.18
CA LEU A 180 -5.16 7.71 7.06
C LEU A 180 -5.96 8.97 7.46
N LYS A 181 -5.28 10.05 7.84
CA LYS A 181 -5.92 11.34 8.12
C LYS A 181 -6.68 11.87 6.91
N GLU A 182 -6.07 11.86 5.73
CA GLU A 182 -6.75 12.26 4.49
C GLU A 182 -7.97 11.37 4.14
N MET A 183 -8.02 10.12 4.60
CA MET A 183 -9.20 9.27 4.42
C MET A 183 -10.34 9.59 5.40
N VAL A 184 -10.01 10.08 6.59
CA VAL A 184 -10.96 10.50 7.63
C VAL A 184 -11.48 11.92 7.33
N GLY A 185 -10.65 12.77 6.75
CA GLY A 185 -11.00 14.13 6.38
C GLY A 185 -12.24 14.19 5.47
N ARG A 186 -13.29 14.90 5.91
CA ARG A 186 -14.55 15.03 5.16
C ARG A 186 -14.42 15.85 3.86
N THR A 187 -13.33 16.60 3.70
CA THR A 187 -13.06 17.48 2.55
C THR A 187 -12.33 16.77 1.40
N THR A 188 -11.74 15.60 1.65
CA THR A 188 -10.90 14.88 0.70
C THR A 188 -11.64 13.65 0.14
N ARG A 189 -11.83 13.60 -1.18
CA ARG A 189 -12.41 12.43 -1.88
C ARG A 189 -11.39 11.27 -2.02
N ARG A 190 -10.80 10.82 -0.91
CA ARG A 190 -9.93 9.62 -0.89
C ARG A 190 -10.78 8.36 -0.84
N ALA A 191 -10.29 7.27 -1.44
CA ALA A 191 -10.94 5.97 -1.25
C ALA A 191 -10.65 5.44 0.17
N LYS A 192 -11.50 4.56 0.68
CA LYS A 192 -11.44 4.08 2.06
C LYS A 192 -10.67 2.75 2.21
N GLY A 193 -9.48 2.66 1.61
CA GLY A 193 -8.76 1.40 1.36
C GLY A 193 -7.87 0.83 2.48
N PHE A 194 -7.80 1.47 3.65
CA PHE A 194 -7.10 0.94 4.84
C PHE A 194 -7.99 0.04 5.72
N ALA A 195 -9.01 -0.59 5.15
CA ALA A 195 -10.02 -1.35 5.91
C ALA A 195 -9.40 -2.42 6.82
N ALA A 196 -8.48 -3.25 6.29
CA ALA A 196 -7.83 -4.28 7.09
C ALA A 196 -6.95 -3.67 8.20
N GLN A 197 -6.24 -2.57 7.90
CA GLN A 197 -5.38 -1.91 8.88
C GLN A 197 -6.17 -1.25 10.01
N ILE A 198 -7.29 -0.61 9.69
CA ILE A 198 -8.19 -0.07 10.72
C ILE A 198 -8.73 -1.20 11.60
N CYS A 199 -9.14 -2.34 11.03
CA CYS A 199 -9.56 -3.51 11.80
C CYS A 199 -8.49 -3.98 12.79
N VAL A 200 -7.22 -4.01 12.39
CA VAL A 200 -6.10 -4.38 13.27
C VAL A 200 -5.93 -3.37 14.40
N LEU A 201 -6.00 -2.07 14.11
CA LEU A 201 -5.86 -1.00 15.11
C LEU A 201 -6.96 -1.09 16.16
N LEU A 202 -8.21 -1.30 15.73
CA LEU A 202 -9.36 -1.44 16.61
C LEU A 202 -9.27 -2.72 17.45
N LYS A 203 -8.85 -3.84 16.84
CA LYS A 203 -8.67 -5.12 17.56
C LYS A 203 -7.58 -5.05 18.64
N GLY A 204 -6.56 -4.22 18.41
CA GLY A 204 -5.50 -3.99 19.39
C GLY A 204 -5.88 -3.03 20.51
N ASP A 205 -7.08 -2.44 20.51
CA ASP A 205 -7.54 -1.56 21.58
C ASP A 205 -8.20 -2.38 22.71
N PRO A 206 -7.72 -2.30 23.95
CA PRO A 206 -8.30 -3.06 25.05
C PRO A 206 -9.72 -2.61 25.42
N ALA A 207 -10.13 -1.40 25.05
CA ALA A 207 -11.47 -0.88 25.34
C ALA A 207 -12.50 -1.32 24.28
N VAL A 208 -12.07 -1.87 23.14
CA VAL A 208 -12.94 -2.19 22.01
C VAL A 208 -13.23 -3.68 21.96
N THR A 209 -14.52 -4.02 21.95
CA THR A 209 -14.99 -5.36 21.61
C THR A 209 -15.48 -5.35 20.17
N LEU A 210 -14.82 -6.13 19.31
CA LEU A 210 -15.23 -6.30 17.92
C LEU A 210 -16.26 -7.42 17.78
N GLY A 211 -17.21 -7.22 16.88
CA GLY A 211 -18.22 -8.21 16.54
C GLY A 211 -17.70 -9.34 15.63
N GLU A 212 -18.59 -9.85 14.78
CA GLU A 212 -18.30 -10.98 13.91
C GLU A 212 -17.29 -10.62 12.82
N ALA A 213 -16.25 -11.45 12.72
CA ALA A 213 -15.20 -11.32 11.71
C ALA A 213 -15.68 -11.83 10.35
N LYS A 214 -15.49 -11.02 9.30
CA LYS A 214 -15.69 -11.42 7.91
C LYS A 214 -14.35 -11.67 7.23
N THR A 215 -14.31 -12.65 6.34
CA THR A 215 -13.12 -12.96 5.55
C THR A 215 -12.83 -11.85 4.54
N PHE A 216 -11.58 -11.41 4.45
CA PHE A 216 -11.16 -10.49 3.40
C PHE A 216 -11.27 -11.17 2.02
N PRO A 217 -11.71 -10.46 0.97
CA PRO A 217 -11.89 -11.09 -0.33
C PRO A 217 -10.58 -11.64 -0.89
N HIS A 218 -10.56 -12.93 -1.23
CA HIS A 218 -9.37 -13.59 -1.75
C HIS A 218 -8.78 -12.90 -3.01
N LEU A 219 -9.64 -12.34 -3.87
CA LEU A 219 -9.22 -11.60 -5.08
C LEU A 219 -8.47 -10.29 -4.81
N LYS A 220 -8.42 -9.85 -3.55
CA LYS A 220 -7.70 -8.64 -3.11
C LYS A 220 -6.39 -8.98 -2.38
N ILE A 221 -6.04 -10.25 -2.26
CA ILE A 221 -4.82 -10.72 -1.60
C ILE A 221 -3.83 -11.17 -2.66
N LEU A 222 -2.72 -10.45 -2.81
CA LEU A 222 -1.63 -10.88 -3.68
C LEU A 222 -0.95 -12.10 -3.07
N SER A 223 -1.25 -13.26 -3.65
CA SER A 223 -0.56 -14.54 -3.44
C SER A 223 0.33 -14.87 -4.62
N GLU A 224 1.20 -15.87 -4.46
CA GLU A 224 2.02 -16.45 -5.52
C GLU A 224 1.20 -16.73 -6.78
N LYS A 225 0.05 -17.42 -6.64
CA LYS A 225 -0.81 -17.75 -7.78
C LYS A 225 -1.26 -16.51 -8.57
N MET A 226 -1.62 -15.44 -7.86
CA MET A 226 -2.03 -14.19 -8.49
C MET A 226 -0.85 -13.47 -9.17
N VAL A 227 0.32 -13.48 -8.54
CA VAL A 227 1.55 -12.90 -9.13
C VAL A 227 1.95 -13.68 -10.38
N ASN A 228 1.95 -15.02 -10.35
CA ASN A 228 2.26 -15.86 -11.50
C ASN A 228 1.28 -15.63 -12.65
N THR A 229 -0.01 -15.51 -12.36
CA THR A 229 -1.05 -15.16 -13.36
C THR A 229 -0.79 -13.78 -13.98
N TYR A 230 -0.43 -12.80 -13.14
CA TYR A 230 -0.07 -11.45 -13.58
C TYR A 230 1.15 -11.46 -14.51
N VAL A 231 2.21 -12.18 -14.13
CA VAL A 231 3.43 -12.34 -14.92
C VAL A 231 3.13 -12.98 -16.27
N ALA A 232 2.39 -14.10 -16.28
CA ALA A 232 2.04 -14.82 -17.51
C ALA A 232 1.27 -13.92 -18.48
N THR A 233 0.30 -13.15 -17.98
CA THR A 233 -0.48 -12.20 -18.79
C THR A 233 0.39 -11.09 -19.38
N ASN A 234 1.30 -10.52 -18.58
CA ASN A 234 2.15 -9.41 -19.04
C ASN A 234 3.27 -9.88 -19.97
N LYS A 235 3.78 -11.11 -19.82
CA LYS A 235 4.74 -11.71 -20.76
C LYS A 235 4.11 -11.93 -22.15
N LYS A 236 2.86 -12.44 -22.20
CA LYS A 236 2.14 -12.62 -23.48
C LYS A 236 1.92 -11.30 -24.21
N LEU A 237 1.57 -10.24 -23.49
CA LEU A 237 1.40 -8.90 -24.07
C LEU A 237 2.69 -8.33 -24.67
N THR A 238 3.86 -8.72 -24.15
CA THR A 238 5.16 -8.31 -24.72
C THR A 238 5.49 -9.04 -26.03
N LEU A 239 4.98 -10.25 -26.25
CA LEU A 239 5.23 -11.03 -27.47
C LEU A 239 4.37 -10.61 -28.66
N VAL A 240 3.21 -9.98 -28.44
CA VAL A 240 2.27 -9.55 -29.50
C VAL A 240 2.61 -8.16 -30.06
N VAL A 241 3.57 -7.44 -29.45
CA VAL A 241 3.96 -6.06 -29.83
C VAL A 241 5.37 -6.01 -30.44
N LYS A 242 5.97 -7.18 -30.73
CA LYS A 242 7.14 -7.31 -31.60
C LYS A 242 6.69 -7.68 -33.00
#